data_AF-A0A374WJY4-F1
#
_entry.id   AF-A0A374WJY4-F1
#
_cell.length_a   1.000
_cell.length_b   1.000
_cell.length_c   1.000
_cell.angle_alpha   90.00
_cell.angle_beta   90.00
_cell.angle_gamma   90.00
#
_symmetry.space_group_name_H-M   'P 1'
#
loop_
_entity.id
_entity.type
_entity.pdbx_description
1 polymer ?
#
loop_
_entity_poly.entity_id
_entity_poly.type
_entity_poly.pdbx_seq_one_letter_code
_entity_poly.pdbx_strand_id
1 'polypeptide(L)'
;MKSKMKIKMRVVRNLWYLPMVLFIASCAKGFDNNETFSSGVSNTQLLSPAEDGITFSKSADEKTFTVKWPVVLGASAYQVLLQIVDDPENPETVLDKTVDGCSLEVEMKEDTKYQVAVKSLGNVEYNNADAKESSLAQWSSLIPTIATIPSGSDIAEWFAANPIQDTGAEMAYDLEANGTYTLNSPLDFAGYWITFRGDKIHHPKVTMGTNGLIKTRYGLKIKYIDFDCTGVDQAAQYGSFLTMSETPDESTLVDGKWYPMLMPIVIQSCNIKGIARSLVYNGGKNYIISGLYIKDCIVELNTAQDSKKPVISFTDGGRGCINDLEISNSTFYDLSKGGNFFIQYANNAAGSTNLSSLFSSSSVKLLNNTFYNVAYSKNFANYSGMKNSKVTITVMNNIFQHCGTVQKLFNSGNKQFSNNAYYEEVDGDVNKQSTDGSEFQEDPGFTNPTSGNFAVSSSTIIAKKVGDPRWLQ
;
A
#
# COMPACT_ATOMS: atom_id res chain seq x y z
N MET A 1 58.86 30.28 34.63
CA MET A 1 59.79 29.21 35.06
C MET A 1 59.30 27.88 34.51
N LYS A 2 60.17 27.22 33.71
CA LYS A 2 60.37 25.78 33.41
C LYS A 2 59.14 24.84 33.27
N SER A 3 58.84 24.28 32.08
CA SER A 3 59.43 23.09 31.38
C SER A 3 59.11 21.76 32.09
N LYS A 4 58.73 20.61 31.50
CA LYS A 4 59.04 19.89 30.23
C LYS A 4 58.02 18.70 30.20
N MET A 5 57.38 18.27 29.10
CA MET A 5 57.83 17.63 27.85
C MET A 5 57.45 16.13 27.79
N LYS A 6 56.74 15.78 26.71
CA LYS A 6 56.38 14.44 26.22
C LYS A 6 57.60 13.62 25.78
N ILE A 7 57.55 12.29 25.90
CA ILE A 7 58.34 11.30 25.10
C ILE A 7 57.45 10.05 24.96
N LYS A 8 56.93 9.59 23.80
CA LYS A 8 57.43 9.20 22.45
C LYS A 8 58.04 7.79 22.33
N MET A 9 57.41 7.03 21.41
CA MET A 9 57.87 5.89 20.62
C MET A 9 59.39 5.72 20.44
N ARG A 10 59.82 4.45 20.35
CA ARG A 10 60.31 3.74 19.14
C ARG A 10 61.01 2.47 19.65
N VAL A 11 60.96 1.36 18.92
CA VAL A 11 62.05 0.82 18.08
C VAL A 11 61.67 -0.68 17.89
N VAL A 12 61.70 -1.36 16.73
CA VAL A 12 62.25 -1.04 15.40
C VAL A 12 61.90 -2.13 14.34
N ARG A 13 61.77 -1.65 13.09
CA ARG A 13 62.04 -2.18 11.73
C ARG A 13 61.40 -3.50 11.22
N ASN A 14 60.53 -3.32 10.20
CA ASN A 14 60.66 -3.75 8.78
C ASN A 14 61.61 -4.94 8.51
N LEU A 15 61.27 -5.96 7.71
CA LEU A 15 61.03 -5.88 6.27
C LEU A 15 60.66 -7.29 5.71
N TRP A 16 59.86 -7.29 4.64
CA TRP A 16 59.36 -8.33 3.72
C TRP A 16 60.18 -9.63 3.46
N TYR A 17 59.49 -10.74 3.14
CA TYR A 17 59.34 -11.37 1.79
C TYR A 17 58.82 -12.84 1.90
N LEU A 18 57.74 -13.18 1.18
CA LEU A 18 57.43 -14.56 0.72
C LEU A 18 58.36 -14.87 -0.50
N PRO A 19 58.72 -16.15 -0.84
CA PRO A 19 57.73 -17.13 -1.30
C PRO A 19 58.03 -18.66 -1.10
N MET A 20 56.94 -19.45 -1.09
CA MET A 20 56.67 -20.71 -1.81
C MET A 20 57.65 -21.93 -1.79
N VAL A 21 57.02 -23.11 -1.60
CA VAL A 21 57.29 -24.45 -2.22
C VAL A 21 57.73 -25.59 -1.26
N LEU A 22 57.00 -26.72 -1.41
CA LEU A 22 57.22 -28.11 -0.95
C LEU A 22 56.56 -28.58 0.36
N PHE A 23 55.22 -28.67 0.33
CA PHE A 23 54.50 -29.77 0.99
C PHE A 23 53.74 -30.56 -0.07
N ILE A 24 54.35 -31.63 -0.59
CA ILE A 24 53.65 -32.70 -1.30
C ILE A 24 54.31 -34.01 -0.87
N ALA A 25 53.59 -34.84 -0.11
CA ALA A 25 53.43 -36.28 -0.37
C ALA A 25 52.73 -36.97 0.81
N SER A 26 51.62 -37.65 0.47
CA SER A 26 50.76 -38.51 1.32
C SER A 26 49.93 -37.74 2.35
N CYS A 27 48.60 -37.63 2.26
CA CYS A 27 47.60 -38.59 1.80
C CYS A 27 46.73 -38.04 0.66
N ALA A 28 47.26 -38.08 -0.56
CA ALA A 28 46.46 -38.10 -1.78
C ALA A 28 45.90 -39.52 -1.97
N LYS A 29 44.91 -39.87 -1.16
CA LYS A 29 43.88 -40.88 -1.45
C LYS A 29 42.65 -40.42 -0.68
N GLY A 30 42.09 -39.28 -1.12
CA GLY A 30 40.66 -39.12 -0.97
C GLY A 30 40.02 -40.35 -1.60
N PHE A 31 38.99 -40.89 -0.95
CA PHE A 31 38.14 -41.93 -1.49
C PHE A 31 37.85 -41.63 -2.98
N ASP A 32 38.56 -42.30 -3.88
CA ASP A 32 38.32 -42.25 -5.32
C ASP A 32 37.27 -43.32 -5.59
N ASN A 33 36.10 -43.09 -5.03
CA ASN A 33 34.94 -43.80 -5.49
C ASN A 33 34.62 -43.15 -6.82
N ASN A 34 34.99 -43.83 -7.91
CA ASN A 34 34.32 -43.75 -9.21
C ASN A 34 32.82 -44.12 -9.09
N GLU A 35 32.16 -43.76 -7.99
CA GLU A 35 30.72 -43.62 -7.90
C GLU A 35 30.39 -42.35 -8.67
N THR A 36 30.33 -42.52 -9.99
CA THR A 36 29.50 -41.66 -10.82
C THR A 36 28.10 -41.75 -10.24
N PHE A 37 27.65 -40.69 -9.56
CA PHE A 37 26.27 -40.54 -9.14
C PHE A 37 25.40 -40.52 -10.40
N SER A 38 25.00 -41.71 -10.83
CA SER A 38 24.01 -41.90 -11.88
C SER A 38 22.65 -41.85 -11.22
N SER A 39 21.74 -41.08 -11.81
CA SER A 39 20.33 -41.07 -11.41
C SER A 39 19.65 -42.44 -11.55
N GLY A 40 20.29 -43.40 -12.22
CA GLY A 40 19.72 -44.69 -12.57
C GLY A 40 18.68 -44.62 -13.69
N VAL A 41 18.40 -43.43 -14.22
CA VAL A 41 17.40 -43.18 -15.27
C VAL A 41 18.11 -42.85 -16.58
N SER A 42 17.88 -43.66 -17.61
CA SER A 42 18.41 -43.45 -18.97
C SER A 42 17.38 -43.88 -20.02
N ASN A 43 17.54 -43.39 -21.26
CA ASN A 43 16.71 -43.77 -22.41
C ASN A 43 15.19 -43.56 -22.15
N THR A 44 14.84 -42.56 -21.35
CA THR A 44 13.48 -42.36 -20.83
C THR A 44 12.93 -41.00 -21.23
N GLN A 45 11.63 -40.98 -21.54
CA GLN A 45 10.82 -39.78 -21.62
C GLN A 45 10.51 -39.31 -20.20
N LEU A 46 11.10 -38.19 -19.75
CA LEU A 46 10.85 -37.70 -18.39
C LEU A 46 9.41 -37.23 -18.20
N LEU A 47 8.99 -37.17 -16.95
CA LEU A 47 7.78 -36.48 -16.50
C LEU A 47 8.20 -35.22 -15.72
N SER A 48 7.32 -34.23 -15.72
CA SER A 48 7.47 -33.06 -14.86
C SER A 48 7.14 -33.42 -13.40
N PRO A 49 7.65 -32.66 -12.40
CA PRO A 49 7.33 -32.90 -10.99
C PRO A 49 5.82 -32.95 -10.77
N ALA A 50 5.31 -33.78 -9.86
CA ALA A 50 3.88 -33.78 -9.57
C ALA A 50 3.44 -32.40 -9.01
N GLU A 51 2.24 -31.93 -9.40
CA GLU A 51 1.70 -30.62 -9.00
C GLU A 51 1.63 -30.47 -7.47
N ASP A 52 1.19 -31.51 -6.77
CA ASP A 52 1.11 -31.57 -5.30
C ASP A 52 2.48 -31.55 -4.61
N GLY A 53 3.55 -31.83 -5.36
CA GLY A 53 4.94 -31.67 -4.93
C GLY A 53 5.47 -30.24 -5.06
N ILE A 54 4.77 -29.36 -5.81
CA ILE A 54 5.17 -27.96 -5.95
C ILE A 54 4.63 -27.16 -4.77
N THR A 55 5.53 -26.57 -3.99
CA THR A 55 5.20 -25.89 -2.74
C THR A 55 5.67 -24.45 -2.73
N PHE A 56 4.97 -23.61 -1.98
CA PHE A 56 5.22 -22.18 -1.85
C PHE A 56 5.40 -21.81 -0.38
N SER A 57 6.40 -20.99 -0.07
CA SER A 57 6.63 -20.47 1.27
C SER A 57 7.01 -19.00 1.23
N LYS A 58 6.32 -18.16 2.02
CA LYS A 58 6.65 -16.73 2.18
C LYS A 58 7.93 -16.56 3.01
N SER A 59 8.71 -15.52 2.72
CA SER A 59 9.77 -15.06 3.61
C SER A 59 9.19 -14.45 4.88
N ALA A 60 9.98 -14.41 5.96
CA ALA A 60 9.54 -13.85 7.24
C ALA A 60 9.25 -12.34 7.18
N ASP A 61 9.84 -11.63 6.23
CA ASP A 61 9.58 -10.21 5.98
C ASP A 61 8.48 -9.97 4.93
N GLU A 62 7.88 -11.04 4.40
CA GLU A 62 6.82 -11.02 3.40
C GLU A 62 7.17 -10.21 2.13
N LYS A 63 8.45 -10.14 1.77
CA LYS A 63 8.91 -9.49 0.53
C LYS A 63 9.19 -10.45 -0.59
N THR A 64 9.45 -11.72 -0.27
CA THR A 64 9.72 -12.75 -1.26
C THR A 64 8.92 -14.00 -0.93
N PHE A 65 8.79 -14.87 -1.92
CA PHE A 65 8.33 -16.24 -1.71
C PHE A 65 9.26 -17.20 -2.45
N THR A 66 9.38 -18.41 -1.91
CA THR A 66 10.13 -19.49 -2.52
C THR A 66 9.17 -20.51 -3.10
N VAL A 67 9.38 -20.86 -4.36
CA VAL A 67 8.77 -22.03 -5.01
C VAL A 67 9.76 -23.20 -4.91
N LYS A 68 9.29 -24.37 -4.51
CA LYS A 68 10.10 -25.61 -4.47
C LYS A 68 9.36 -26.75 -5.16
N TRP A 69 10.08 -27.62 -5.83
CA TRP A 69 9.53 -28.83 -6.45
C TRP A 69 10.43 -30.04 -6.13
N PRO A 70 9.93 -31.29 -6.23
CA PRO A 70 10.75 -32.47 -6.00
C PRO A 70 11.73 -32.70 -7.16
N VAL A 71 12.84 -33.37 -6.84
CA VAL A 71 13.81 -33.81 -7.84
C VAL A 71 13.18 -34.86 -8.76
N VAL A 72 13.27 -34.63 -10.07
CA VAL A 72 13.00 -35.63 -11.10
C VAL A 72 14.32 -36.29 -11.49
N LEU A 73 14.45 -37.58 -11.14
CA LEU A 73 15.63 -38.36 -11.48
C LEU A 73 15.85 -38.42 -13.00
N GLY A 74 17.07 -38.16 -13.44
CA GLY A 74 17.44 -38.15 -14.85
C GLY A 74 17.24 -36.81 -15.57
N ALA A 75 16.66 -35.81 -14.89
CA ALA A 75 16.60 -34.44 -15.38
C ALA A 75 17.98 -33.76 -15.28
N SER A 76 18.31 -32.94 -16.28
CA SER A 76 19.51 -32.10 -16.27
C SER A 76 19.25 -30.73 -15.65
N ALA A 77 18.03 -30.20 -15.82
CA ALA A 77 17.55 -28.93 -15.30
C ALA A 77 16.02 -28.86 -15.41
N TYR A 78 15.44 -27.71 -15.08
CA TYR A 78 14.00 -27.45 -15.25
C TYR A 78 13.78 -26.16 -16.02
N GLN A 79 12.86 -26.15 -16.98
CA GLN A 79 12.31 -24.90 -17.51
C GLN A 79 11.21 -24.43 -16.57
N VAL A 80 11.32 -23.20 -16.08
CA VAL A 80 10.37 -22.60 -15.13
C VAL A 80 9.83 -21.30 -15.71
N LEU A 81 8.51 -21.25 -15.89
CA LEU A 81 7.76 -20.07 -16.26
C LEU A 81 6.91 -19.67 -15.05
N LEU A 82 7.11 -18.46 -14.52
CA LEU A 82 6.24 -17.87 -13.49
C LEU A 82 5.51 -16.67 -14.08
N GLN A 83 4.20 -16.65 -13.89
CA GLN A 83 3.33 -15.58 -14.37
C GLN A 83 2.47 -15.04 -13.24
N ILE A 84 2.17 -13.74 -13.31
CA ILE A 84 1.06 -13.14 -12.57
C ILE A 84 -0.21 -13.40 -13.39
N VAL A 85 -1.22 -13.94 -12.73
CA VAL A 85 -2.49 -14.37 -13.32
C VAL A 85 -3.67 -13.68 -12.62
N ASP A 86 -3.47 -12.43 -12.21
CA ASP A 86 -4.56 -11.57 -11.72
C ASP A 86 -5.63 -11.37 -12.80
N ASP A 87 -5.20 -11.24 -14.06
CA ASP A 87 -6.02 -11.39 -15.26
C ASP A 87 -5.59 -12.67 -16.01
N PRO A 88 -6.33 -13.79 -15.86
CA PRO A 88 -6.00 -15.05 -16.55
C PRO A 88 -5.99 -14.96 -18.08
N GLU A 89 -6.70 -13.99 -18.66
CA GLU A 89 -6.74 -13.80 -20.12
C GLU A 89 -5.50 -13.04 -20.62
N ASN A 90 -4.83 -12.28 -19.75
CA ASN A 90 -3.63 -11.50 -20.07
C ASN A 90 -2.54 -11.68 -19.00
N PRO A 91 -1.94 -12.88 -18.86
CA PRO A 91 -0.94 -13.14 -17.84
C PRO A 91 0.36 -12.34 -18.05
N GLU A 92 0.90 -11.76 -16.98
CA GLU A 92 2.19 -11.03 -16.99
C GLU A 92 3.32 -12.01 -16.64
N THR A 93 4.28 -12.20 -17.56
CA THR A 93 5.47 -13.02 -17.29
C THR A 93 6.38 -12.34 -16.27
N VAL A 94 6.57 -12.98 -15.11
CA VAL A 94 7.52 -12.55 -14.08
C VAL A 94 8.92 -13.07 -14.40
N LEU A 95 9.00 -14.35 -14.78
CA LEU A 95 10.26 -14.97 -15.21
C LEU A 95 9.98 -16.15 -16.15
N ASP A 96 10.91 -16.37 -17.07
CA ASP A 96 10.98 -17.55 -17.92
C ASP A 96 12.45 -17.96 -18.04
N LYS A 97 12.86 -19.03 -17.34
CA LYS A 97 14.26 -19.43 -17.29
C LYS A 97 14.47 -20.91 -17.03
N THR A 98 15.63 -21.40 -17.45
CA THR A 98 16.16 -22.70 -17.05
C THR A 98 16.80 -22.61 -15.66
N VAL A 99 16.43 -23.50 -14.76
CA VAL A 99 16.92 -23.59 -13.38
C VAL A 99 17.65 -24.91 -13.19
N ASP A 100 18.93 -24.81 -12.80
CA ASP A 100 19.70 -25.92 -12.25
C ASP A 100 19.47 -25.96 -10.73
N GLY A 101 18.61 -26.89 -10.30
CA GLY A 101 18.12 -26.99 -8.93
C GLY A 101 16.61 -27.11 -8.85
N CYS A 102 16.09 -27.23 -7.63
CA CYS A 102 14.68 -27.54 -7.36
C CYS A 102 13.95 -26.45 -6.56
N SER A 103 14.45 -25.21 -6.63
CA SER A 103 13.88 -24.08 -5.92
C SER A 103 14.15 -22.75 -6.61
N LEU A 104 13.25 -21.80 -6.41
CA LEU A 104 13.34 -20.45 -6.93
C LEU A 104 12.78 -19.45 -5.91
N GLU A 105 13.55 -18.40 -5.61
CA GLU A 105 13.07 -17.25 -4.83
C GLU A 105 12.65 -16.12 -5.76
N VAL A 106 11.50 -15.50 -5.47
CA VAL A 106 10.90 -14.44 -6.28
C VAL A 106 10.37 -13.33 -5.39
N GLU A 107 10.49 -12.08 -5.86
CA GLU A 107 9.87 -10.92 -5.22
C GLU A 107 8.34 -11.07 -5.20
N MET A 108 7.75 -10.84 -4.03
CA MET A 108 6.32 -10.96 -3.79
C MET A 108 5.66 -9.59 -3.99
N LYS A 109 4.66 -9.54 -4.88
CA LYS A 109 3.73 -8.41 -4.99
C LYS A 109 2.54 -8.67 -4.05
N GLU A 110 2.08 -7.63 -3.37
CA GLU A 110 0.87 -7.68 -2.52
C GLU A 110 -0.37 -7.99 -3.38
N ASP A 111 -1.34 -8.71 -2.82
CA ASP A 111 -2.62 -9.05 -3.45
C ASP A 111 -2.48 -9.48 -4.93
N THR A 112 -1.65 -10.51 -5.14
CA THR A 112 -1.29 -11.00 -6.47
C THR A 112 -1.45 -12.51 -6.54
N LYS A 113 -2.06 -13.00 -7.63
CA LYS A 113 -2.19 -14.41 -7.97
C LYS A 113 -1.06 -14.80 -8.92
N TYR A 114 -0.39 -15.92 -8.63
CA TYR A 114 0.72 -16.45 -9.38
C TYR A 114 0.41 -17.85 -9.91
N GLN A 115 0.96 -18.14 -11.09
CA GLN A 115 0.99 -19.48 -11.65
C GLN A 115 2.42 -19.83 -12.04
N VAL A 116 2.91 -20.98 -11.59
CA VAL A 116 4.20 -21.53 -12.00
C VAL A 116 3.98 -22.75 -12.90
N ALA A 117 4.73 -22.82 -13.99
CA ALA A 117 4.85 -23.99 -14.85
C ALA A 117 6.28 -24.53 -14.75
N VAL A 118 6.43 -25.78 -14.33
CA VAL A 118 7.74 -26.45 -14.19
C VAL A 118 7.81 -27.62 -15.17
N LYS A 119 8.84 -27.63 -16.02
CA LYS A 119 9.08 -28.67 -17.02
C LYS A 119 10.45 -29.31 -16.82
N SER A 120 10.50 -30.62 -16.64
CA SER A 120 11.77 -31.36 -16.56
C SER A 120 12.49 -31.37 -17.92
N LEU A 121 13.76 -30.98 -17.94
CA LEU A 121 14.62 -31.07 -19.11
C LEU A 121 15.46 -32.36 -19.05
N GLY A 122 15.49 -33.08 -20.16
CA GLY A 122 16.21 -34.35 -20.30
C GLY A 122 17.71 -34.17 -20.17
N ASN A 123 18.40 -35.20 -19.69
CA ASN A 123 19.85 -35.26 -19.75
C ASN A 123 20.31 -36.04 -20.99
N VAL A 124 20.97 -35.33 -21.91
CA VAL A 124 21.50 -35.87 -23.17
C VAL A 124 22.53 -36.97 -22.94
N GLU A 125 23.35 -36.88 -21.88
CA GLU A 125 24.36 -37.90 -21.55
C GLU A 125 23.73 -39.26 -21.24
N TYR A 126 22.51 -39.25 -20.69
CA TYR A 126 21.74 -40.46 -20.37
C TYR A 126 20.67 -40.79 -21.42
N ASN A 127 20.66 -40.10 -22.56
CA ASN A 127 19.65 -40.24 -23.62
C ASN A 127 18.21 -40.07 -23.08
N ASN A 128 18.01 -39.18 -22.11
CA ASN A 128 16.68 -38.84 -21.60
C ASN A 128 16.08 -37.68 -22.41
N ALA A 129 14.79 -37.78 -22.74
CA ALA A 129 14.06 -36.71 -23.41
C ALA A 129 13.34 -35.80 -22.39
N ASP A 130 13.26 -34.51 -22.71
CA ASP A 130 12.48 -33.51 -21.96
C ASP A 130 11.05 -33.99 -21.75
N ALA A 131 10.45 -33.66 -20.60
CA ALA A 131 9.04 -33.91 -20.38
C ALA A 131 8.17 -33.32 -21.50
N LYS A 132 7.03 -33.94 -21.80
CA LYS A 132 6.12 -33.41 -22.83
C LYS A 132 5.41 -32.15 -22.35
N GLU A 133 4.86 -32.23 -21.15
CA GLU A 133 4.06 -31.19 -20.52
C GLU A 133 4.74 -30.61 -19.28
N SER A 134 4.45 -29.34 -18.98
CA SER A 134 4.79 -28.73 -17.70
C SER A 134 3.75 -29.10 -16.64
N SER A 135 4.19 -29.17 -15.39
CA SER A 135 3.28 -29.20 -14.25
C SER A 135 2.94 -27.78 -13.84
N LEU A 136 1.65 -27.51 -13.63
CA LEU A 136 1.15 -26.20 -13.24
C LEU A 136 0.83 -26.20 -11.75
N ALA A 137 1.20 -25.13 -11.04
CA ALA A 137 0.76 -24.90 -9.67
C ALA A 137 0.44 -23.42 -9.46
N GLN A 138 -0.56 -23.14 -8.63
CA GLN A 138 -1.03 -21.79 -8.36
C GLN A 138 -0.80 -21.40 -6.91
N TRP A 139 -0.54 -20.12 -6.70
CA TRP A 139 -0.36 -19.56 -5.37
C TRP A 139 -0.78 -18.10 -5.33
N SER A 140 -1.20 -17.63 -4.16
CA SER A 140 -1.66 -16.27 -3.99
C SER A 140 -1.07 -15.62 -2.75
N SER A 141 -0.69 -14.35 -2.86
CA SER A 141 -0.28 -13.54 -1.71
C SER A 141 -1.47 -13.01 -0.89
N LEU A 142 -2.69 -13.09 -1.44
CA LEU A 142 -3.93 -12.68 -0.78
C LEU A 142 -4.15 -13.49 0.51
N ILE A 143 -4.66 -12.85 1.56
CA ILE A 143 -5.12 -13.58 2.75
C ILE A 143 -6.37 -14.42 2.40
N PRO A 144 -6.58 -15.57 3.06
CA PRO A 144 -7.74 -16.43 2.81
C PRO A 144 -9.08 -15.72 3.07
N THR A 145 -10.01 -15.95 2.17
CA THR A 145 -11.37 -15.40 2.22
C THR A 145 -12.23 -16.19 3.22
N ILE A 146 -12.84 -15.49 4.17
CA ILE A 146 -13.82 -16.04 5.12
C ILE A 146 -15.16 -16.29 4.41
N ALA A 147 -15.60 -15.32 3.62
CA ALA A 147 -16.82 -15.43 2.83
C ALA A 147 -16.78 -14.52 1.59
N THR A 148 -17.48 -14.94 0.54
CA THR A 148 -17.78 -14.11 -0.63
C THR A 148 -19.24 -13.69 -0.56
N ILE A 149 -19.50 -12.39 -0.56
CA ILE A 149 -20.85 -11.82 -0.52
C ILE A 149 -21.43 -11.89 -1.94
N PRO A 150 -22.64 -12.46 -2.13
CA PRO A 150 -23.22 -12.62 -3.46
C PRO A 150 -23.70 -11.29 -4.05
N SER A 151 -23.46 -11.09 -5.34
CA SER A 151 -23.95 -9.93 -6.09
C SER A 151 -25.47 -9.75 -5.94
N GLY A 152 -25.92 -8.50 -5.89
CA GLY A 152 -27.31 -8.11 -5.63
C GLY A 152 -27.63 -7.92 -4.14
N SER A 153 -26.71 -8.23 -3.23
CA SER A 153 -26.94 -8.09 -1.78
C SER A 153 -26.90 -6.63 -1.31
N ASP A 154 -27.68 -6.33 -0.26
CA ASP A 154 -27.32 -5.26 0.67
C ASP A 154 -26.26 -5.79 1.63
N ILE A 155 -25.11 -5.11 1.67
CA ILE A 155 -23.94 -5.59 2.42
C ILE A 155 -24.22 -5.55 3.94
N ALA A 156 -24.92 -4.53 4.45
CA ALA A 156 -25.22 -4.44 5.88
C ALA A 156 -26.20 -5.53 6.30
N GLU A 157 -27.23 -5.81 5.49
CA GLU A 157 -28.16 -6.92 5.74
C GLU A 157 -27.45 -8.28 5.70
N TRP A 158 -26.51 -8.46 4.77
CA TRP A 158 -25.72 -9.69 4.69
C TRP A 158 -24.90 -9.91 5.95
N PHE A 159 -24.21 -8.89 6.48
CA PHE A 159 -23.45 -9.01 7.74
C PHE A 159 -24.35 -9.17 8.96
N ALA A 160 -25.58 -8.63 8.94
CA ALA A 160 -26.56 -8.87 9.99
C ALA A 160 -27.02 -10.34 10.02
N ALA A 161 -27.20 -10.95 8.85
CA ALA A 161 -27.56 -12.37 8.70
C ALA A 161 -26.36 -13.32 8.89
N ASN A 162 -25.14 -12.85 8.63
CA ASN A 162 -23.89 -13.59 8.75
C ASN A 162 -22.92 -12.85 9.69
N PRO A 163 -23.15 -12.89 11.01
CA PRO A 163 -22.30 -12.18 11.96
C PRO A 163 -20.84 -12.62 11.86
N ILE A 164 -19.94 -11.65 11.97
CA ILE A 164 -18.49 -11.88 11.93
C ILE A 164 -18.08 -12.82 13.07
N GLN A 165 -17.40 -13.91 12.73
CA GLN A 165 -16.82 -14.85 13.67
C GLN A 165 -15.35 -14.51 13.90
N ASP A 166 -15.01 -14.04 15.10
CA ASP A 166 -13.64 -13.65 15.42
C ASP A 166 -12.68 -14.85 15.34
N THR A 167 -11.62 -14.67 14.56
CA THR A 167 -10.53 -15.65 14.41
C THR A 167 -9.28 -15.25 15.20
N GLY A 168 -9.25 -14.04 15.78
CA GLY A 168 -8.05 -13.44 16.37
C GLY A 168 -7.00 -12.97 15.34
N ALA A 169 -7.32 -13.04 14.05
CA ALA A 169 -6.45 -12.67 12.94
C ALA A 169 -7.18 -11.75 11.93
N GLU A 170 -6.45 -11.25 10.93
CA GLU A 170 -7.06 -10.51 9.82
C GLU A 170 -8.00 -11.41 9.00
N MET A 171 -9.21 -10.94 8.73
CA MET A 171 -10.28 -11.68 8.05
C MET A 171 -10.67 -10.99 6.75
N ALA A 172 -10.61 -11.72 5.62
CA ALA A 172 -11.08 -11.20 4.33
C ALA A 172 -12.55 -11.55 4.06
N TYR A 173 -13.32 -10.55 3.66
CA TYR A 173 -14.66 -10.70 3.09
C TYR A 173 -14.62 -10.14 1.67
N ASP A 174 -14.90 -11.00 0.70
CA ASP A 174 -14.79 -10.67 -0.71
C ASP A 174 -16.14 -10.34 -1.33
N LEU A 175 -16.12 -9.46 -2.32
CA LEU A 175 -17.23 -9.22 -3.23
C LEU A 175 -16.92 -9.90 -4.58
N GLU A 176 -17.94 -10.49 -5.20
CA GLU A 176 -17.82 -11.10 -6.54
C GLU A 176 -17.35 -10.08 -7.59
N ALA A 177 -16.50 -10.53 -8.53
CA ALA A 177 -16.05 -9.76 -9.69
C ALA A 177 -17.22 -9.18 -10.49
N ASN A 178 -17.16 -7.91 -10.88
CA ASN A 178 -18.25 -7.15 -11.51
C ASN A 178 -19.59 -7.15 -10.74
N GLY A 179 -19.58 -7.56 -9.47
CA GLY A 179 -20.79 -7.62 -8.66
C GLY A 179 -21.39 -6.24 -8.41
N THR A 180 -22.68 -6.19 -8.16
CA THR A 180 -23.40 -4.95 -7.85
C THR A 180 -24.05 -5.07 -6.49
N TYR A 181 -23.87 -4.08 -5.63
CA TYR A 181 -24.28 -4.14 -4.24
C TYR A 181 -24.90 -2.83 -3.80
N THR A 182 -25.66 -2.89 -2.71
CA THR A 182 -26.10 -1.70 -1.99
C THR A 182 -25.56 -1.71 -0.56
N LEU A 183 -25.43 -0.52 0.01
CA LEU A 183 -25.23 -0.33 1.44
C LEU A 183 -26.23 0.71 1.93
N ASN A 184 -27.41 0.25 2.34
CA ASN A 184 -28.51 1.14 2.71
C ASN A 184 -28.53 1.52 4.20
N SER A 185 -27.79 0.78 5.02
CA SER A 185 -27.69 0.99 6.48
C SER A 185 -26.23 1.00 6.94
N PRO A 186 -25.94 1.53 8.15
CA PRO A 186 -24.58 1.50 8.69
C PRO A 186 -24.04 0.08 8.85
N LEU A 187 -22.84 -0.17 8.32
CA LEU A 187 -22.05 -1.38 8.52
C LEU A 187 -20.93 -1.09 9.50
N ASP A 188 -20.96 -1.70 10.69
CA ASP A 188 -19.91 -1.54 11.71
C ASP A 188 -19.10 -2.84 11.86
N PHE A 189 -17.85 -2.81 11.41
CA PHE A 189 -16.90 -3.90 11.60
C PHE A 189 -16.40 -4.03 13.04
N ALA A 190 -16.81 -3.11 13.94
CA ALA A 190 -16.55 -3.16 15.36
C ALA A 190 -15.06 -3.38 15.68
N GLY A 191 -14.75 -4.35 16.55
CA GLY A 191 -13.40 -4.66 17.03
C GLY A 191 -12.61 -5.64 16.14
N TYR A 192 -13.10 -5.96 14.95
CA TYR A 192 -12.51 -7.00 14.10
C TYR A 192 -11.51 -6.42 13.11
N TRP A 193 -10.46 -7.18 12.80
CA TRP A 193 -9.50 -6.80 11.76
C TRP A 193 -9.98 -7.31 10.40
N ILE A 194 -10.51 -6.42 9.58
CA ILE A 194 -11.19 -6.77 8.33
C ILE A 194 -10.40 -6.31 7.10
N THR A 195 -10.28 -7.20 6.11
CA THR A 195 -10.05 -6.83 4.71
C THR A 195 -11.38 -6.98 3.96
N PHE A 196 -11.96 -5.87 3.54
CA PHE A 196 -13.15 -5.83 2.69
C PHE A 196 -12.72 -5.55 1.25
N ARG A 197 -12.85 -6.56 0.38
CA ARG A 197 -12.10 -6.59 -0.89
C ARG A 197 -13.00 -6.97 -2.06
N GLY A 198 -12.81 -6.31 -3.20
CA GLY A 198 -13.37 -6.74 -4.49
C GLY A 198 -12.34 -7.44 -5.37
N ASP A 199 -12.72 -7.73 -6.61
CA ASP A 199 -11.77 -8.24 -7.60
C ASP A 199 -10.87 -7.12 -8.14
N LYS A 200 -9.57 -7.40 -8.27
CA LYS A 200 -8.52 -6.43 -8.64
C LYS A 200 -8.65 -5.88 -10.07
N ILE A 201 -9.22 -6.66 -10.99
CA ILE A 201 -9.37 -6.28 -12.40
C ILE A 201 -10.81 -5.84 -12.67
N HIS A 202 -11.76 -6.56 -12.08
CA HIS A 202 -13.18 -6.42 -12.32
C HIS A 202 -13.88 -5.89 -11.06
N HIS A 203 -13.60 -4.63 -10.73
CA HIS A 203 -14.12 -4.02 -9.52
C HIS A 203 -15.64 -4.19 -9.39
N PRO A 204 -16.14 -4.69 -8.26
CA PRO A 204 -17.55 -4.60 -7.92
C PRO A 204 -17.95 -3.16 -7.63
N LYS A 205 -19.24 -2.86 -7.84
CA LYS A 205 -19.84 -1.57 -7.55
C LYS A 205 -20.74 -1.63 -6.32
N VAL A 206 -20.53 -0.72 -5.37
CA VAL A 206 -21.37 -0.53 -4.18
C VAL A 206 -22.07 0.82 -4.26
N THR A 207 -23.39 0.83 -4.32
CA THR A 207 -24.20 2.05 -4.19
C THR A 207 -24.57 2.29 -2.74
N MET A 208 -24.11 3.40 -2.18
CA MET A 208 -24.42 3.81 -0.81
C MET A 208 -25.78 4.50 -0.79
N GLY A 209 -26.72 3.95 -0.03
CA GLY A 209 -28.03 4.57 0.20
C GLY A 209 -27.93 5.79 1.13
N THR A 210 -29.08 6.40 1.43
CA THR A 210 -29.16 7.61 2.28
C THR A 210 -28.49 7.47 3.64
N ASN A 211 -28.57 6.28 4.26
CA ASN A 211 -27.91 5.96 5.53
C ASN A 211 -26.68 5.06 5.36
N GLY A 212 -26.17 4.90 4.13
CA GLY A 212 -25.00 4.09 3.85
C GLY A 212 -23.77 4.67 4.55
N LEU A 213 -23.10 3.84 5.35
CA LEU A 213 -21.98 4.27 6.19
C LEU A 213 -21.13 3.05 6.57
N ILE A 214 -19.80 3.16 6.44
CA ILE A 214 -18.87 2.15 6.95
C ILE A 214 -18.29 2.64 8.28
N LYS A 215 -18.24 1.75 9.27
CA LYS A 215 -17.69 2.00 10.60
C LYS A 215 -16.70 0.94 11.03
N THR A 216 -15.74 1.35 11.86
CA THR A 216 -14.80 0.46 12.53
C THR A 216 -14.24 1.12 13.79
N ARG A 217 -13.77 0.31 14.76
CA ARG A 217 -12.90 0.76 15.87
C ARG A 217 -11.60 -0.04 15.94
N TYR A 218 -11.28 -0.78 14.87
CA TYR A 218 -10.06 -1.58 14.73
C TYR A 218 -9.51 -1.53 13.29
N GLY A 219 -8.55 -2.39 12.95
CA GLY A 219 -7.90 -2.42 11.63
C GLY A 219 -8.88 -2.69 10.49
N LEU A 220 -8.77 -1.94 9.39
CA LEU A 220 -9.65 -2.08 8.23
C LEU A 220 -8.88 -1.83 6.93
N LYS A 221 -8.94 -2.77 5.99
CA LYS A 221 -8.50 -2.58 4.61
C LYS A 221 -9.71 -2.62 3.69
N ILE A 222 -9.89 -1.62 2.84
CA ILE A 222 -10.89 -1.58 1.76
C ILE A 222 -10.12 -1.56 0.45
N LYS A 223 -10.33 -2.57 -0.41
CA LYS A 223 -9.51 -2.77 -1.61
C LYS A 223 -10.34 -3.13 -2.84
N TYR A 224 -10.02 -2.56 -4.01
CA TYR A 224 -10.56 -2.98 -5.31
C TYR A 224 -12.08 -2.89 -5.41
N ILE A 225 -12.68 -1.77 -4.96
CA ILE A 225 -14.14 -1.58 -4.96
C ILE A 225 -14.47 -0.18 -5.46
N ASP A 226 -15.49 -0.09 -6.30
CA ASP A 226 -16.06 1.17 -6.77
C ASP A 226 -17.28 1.54 -5.91
N PHE A 227 -17.24 2.70 -5.27
CA PHE A 227 -18.30 3.21 -4.41
C PHE A 227 -19.01 4.40 -5.06
N ASP A 228 -20.33 4.37 -5.07
CA ASP A 228 -21.18 5.51 -5.40
C ASP A 228 -21.81 6.06 -4.11
N CYS A 229 -21.26 7.16 -3.59
CA CYS A 229 -21.71 7.82 -2.37
C CYS A 229 -22.70 8.95 -2.63
N THR A 230 -23.16 9.15 -3.87
CA THR A 230 -24.04 10.28 -4.22
C THR A 230 -25.40 10.24 -3.51
N GLY A 231 -25.83 9.06 -3.07
CA GLY A 231 -27.07 8.86 -2.32
C GLY A 231 -27.00 9.18 -0.82
N VAL A 232 -25.81 9.36 -0.24
CA VAL A 232 -25.60 9.56 1.22
C VAL A 232 -26.12 10.93 1.66
N ASP A 233 -26.86 10.98 2.77
CA ASP A 233 -27.28 12.26 3.37
C ASP A 233 -26.10 13.02 3.96
N GLN A 234 -25.75 14.12 3.31
CA GLN A 234 -24.62 14.98 3.65
C GLN A 234 -24.85 15.78 4.94
N ALA A 235 -26.13 16.03 5.27
CA ALA A 235 -26.53 16.73 6.49
C ALA A 235 -26.49 15.81 7.72
N ALA A 236 -26.54 14.49 7.51
CA ALA A 236 -26.44 13.52 8.59
C ALA A 236 -25.14 13.72 9.39
N GLN A 237 -25.24 13.55 10.71
CA GLN A 237 -24.11 13.68 11.63
C GLN A 237 -22.90 12.82 11.21
N TYR A 238 -23.18 11.67 10.58
CA TYR A 238 -22.22 10.67 10.12
C TYR A 238 -22.23 10.48 8.61
N GLY A 239 -22.66 11.46 7.82
CA GLY A 239 -22.75 11.39 6.34
C GLY A 239 -21.39 11.31 5.62
N SER A 240 -20.50 10.43 6.09
CA SER A 240 -19.12 10.23 5.65
C SER A 240 -18.99 8.84 5.02
N PHE A 241 -17.93 8.61 4.22
CA PHE A 241 -17.65 7.28 3.69
C PHE A 241 -17.26 6.30 4.80
N LEU A 242 -16.23 6.66 5.57
CA LEU A 242 -15.73 5.90 6.71
C LEU A 242 -15.78 6.74 7.99
N THR A 243 -16.36 6.17 9.05
CA THR A 243 -16.43 6.81 10.37
C THR A 243 -15.94 5.87 11.46
N MET A 244 -15.12 6.35 12.38
CA MET A 244 -14.73 5.55 13.54
C MET A 244 -15.94 5.30 14.45
N SER A 245 -16.02 4.14 15.09
CA SER A 245 -17.22 3.77 15.84
C SER A 245 -17.44 4.68 17.06
N GLU A 246 -18.69 5.06 17.30
CA GLU A 246 -19.09 5.85 18.47
C GLU A 246 -19.00 5.08 19.80
N THR A 247 -18.69 3.79 19.74
CA THR A 247 -18.48 2.90 20.89
C THR A 247 -17.04 2.37 20.88
N PRO A 248 -16.03 3.19 21.19
CA PRO A 248 -14.64 2.76 21.24
C PRO A 248 -14.41 1.65 22.28
N ASP A 249 -13.27 0.98 22.21
CA ASP A 249 -12.88 0.01 23.23
C ASP A 249 -12.37 0.71 24.50
N GLU A 250 -13.13 0.64 25.60
CA GLU A 250 -12.68 1.24 26.86
C GLU A 250 -11.42 0.56 27.43
N SER A 251 -11.12 -0.67 27.04
CA SER A 251 -9.89 -1.37 27.48
C SER A 251 -8.63 -0.83 26.81
N THR A 252 -8.75 -0.15 25.66
CA THR A 252 -7.61 0.45 24.96
C THR A 252 -7.36 1.90 25.39
N LEU A 253 -8.16 2.45 26.32
CA LEU A 253 -8.06 3.84 26.74
C LEU A 253 -6.67 4.16 27.31
N VAL A 254 -5.95 5.06 26.64
CA VAL A 254 -4.65 5.56 27.09
C VAL A 254 -4.81 6.97 27.67
N ASP A 255 -4.10 7.21 28.77
CA ASP A 255 -4.11 8.48 29.51
C ASP A 255 -5.52 8.97 29.92
N GLY A 256 -6.46 8.02 30.10
CA GLY A 256 -7.85 8.31 30.44
C GLY A 256 -8.60 9.12 29.38
N LYS A 257 -8.10 9.18 28.14
CA LYS A 257 -8.64 10.09 27.12
C LYS A 257 -8.66 9.56 25.69
N TRP A 258 -7.67 8.77 25.27
CA TRP A 258 -7.46 8.44 23.86
C TRP A 258 -7.71 6.98 23.57
N TYR A 259 -8.33 6.72 22.42
CA TYR A 259 -8.60 5.38 21.91
C TYR A 259 -7.66 5.10 20.74
N PRO A 260 -6.51 4.44 20.96
CA PRO A 260 -5.59 4.10 19.90
C PRO A 260 -6.14 2.96 19.05
N MET A 261 -6.07 3.13 17.74
CA MET A 261 -6.24 2.07 16.76
C MET A 261 -4.85 1.69 16.25
N LEU A 262 -4.28 0.63 16.84
CA LEU A 262 -2.90 0.21 16.54
C LEU A 262 -2.78 -0.48 15.18
N MET A 263 -3.85 -1.15 14.74
CA MET A 263 -3.94 -1.68 13.38
C MET A 263 -4.34 -0.56 12.40
N PRO A 264 -3.72 -0.53 11.20
CA PRO A 264 -3.91 0.57 10.28
C PRO A 264 -5.25 0.50 9.54
N ILE A 265 -5.59 1.61 8.93
CA ILE A 265 -6.64 1.71 7.92
C ILE A 265 -5.98 1.84 6.55
N VAL A 266 -6.40 1.02 5.59
CA VAL A 266 -5.95 1.06 4.20
C VAL A 266 -7.16 1.22 3.28
N ILE A 267 -7.11 2.16 2.35
CA ILE A 267 -8.06 2.30 1.25
C ILE A 267 -7.22 2.25 -0.03
N GLN A 268 -7.39 1.21 -0.84
CA GLN A 268 -6.48 0.95 -1.94
C GLN A 268 -7.19 0.56 -3.22
N SER A 269 -6.78 1.16 -4.34
CA SER A 269 -7.32 0.83 -5.66
C SER A 269 -8.86 0.92 -5.67
N CYS A 270 -9.40 2.01 -5.13
CA CYS A 270 -10.84 2.26 -5.08
C CYS A 270 -11.22 3.49 -5.89
N ASN A 271 -12.35 3.42 -6.59
CA ASN A 271 -13.01 4.60 -7.15
C ASN A 271 -14.15 5.01 -6.21
N ILE A 272 -14.06 6.17 -5.58
CA ILE A 272 -15.02 6.62 -4.57
C ILE A 272 -15.68 7.91 -5.07
N LYS A 273 -16.94 7.80 -5.48
CA LYS A 273 -17.69 8.89 -6.09
C LYS A 273 -18.56 9.64 -5.09
N GLY A 274 -18.60 10.97 -5.18
CA GLY A 274 -19.65 11.78 -4.55
C GLY A 274 -19.49 11.99 -3.05
N ILE A 275 -18.26 12.05 -2.53
CA ILE A 275 -18.03 12.34 -1.11
C ILE A 275 -18.37 13.79 -0.80
N ALA A 276 -19.42 13.99 -0.02
CA ALA A 276 -19.93 15.33 0.20
C ALA A 276 -19.66 15.93 1.59
N ARG A 277 -19.31 15.10 2.57
CA ARG A 277 -18.94 15.55 3.92
C ARG A 277 -17.48 15.26 4.26
N SER A 278 -17.16 13.99 4.51
CA SER A 278 -15.81 13.52 4.83
C SER A 278 -15.60 12.14 4.25
N LEU A 279 -14.39 11.88 3.76
CA LEU A 279 -13.93 10.55 3.41
C LEU A 279 -13.67 9.73 4.67
N VAL A 280 -12.99 10.34 5.66
CA VAL A 280 -12.69 9.71 6.95
C VAL A 280 -13.05 10.67 8.08
N TYR A 281 -13.82 10.17 9.04
CA TYR A 281 -14.27 10.91 10.22
C TYR A 281 -13.95 10.15 11.51
N ASN A 282 -13.48 10.83 12.55
CA ASN A 282 -13.22 10.27 13.87
C ASN A 282 -14.47 9.86 14.65
N GLY A 283 -15.67 10.04 14.09
CA GLY A 283 -16.91 9.61 14.73
C GLY A 283 -17.12 10.23 16.11
N GLY A 284 -16.82 11.52 16.29
CA GLY A 284 -17.10 12.22 17.54
C GLY A 284 -16.29 11.78 18.76
N LYS A 285 -15.36 10.83 18.62
CA LYS A 285 -14.57 10.27 19.73
C LYS A 285 -13.10 10.60 19.62
N ASN A 286 -12.37 10.30 20.70
CA ASN A 286 -10.96 10.64 20.82
C ASN A 286 -10.01 9.60 20.21
N TYR A 287 -10.18 9.29 18.92
CA TYR A 287 -9.37 8.29 18.24
C TYR A 287 -7.98 8.80 17.86
N ILE A 288 -6.97 7.95 18.07
CA ILE A 288 -5.64 8.09 17.47
C ILE A 288 -5.42 6.89 16.56
N ILE A 289 -5.25 7.13 15.26
CA ILE A 289 -5.04 6.04 14.30
C ILE A 289 -3.56 5.88 14.05
N SER A 290 -3.05 4.65 14.16
CA SER A 290 -1.64 4.32 13.90
C SER A 290 -1.24 4.66 12.48
N GLY A 291 -2.04 4.26 11.48
CA GLY A 291 -1.81 4.64 10.10
C GLY A 291 -3.09 4.73 9.28
N LEU A 292 -3.14 5.69 8.37
CA LEU A 292 -4.12 5.80 7.29
C LEU A 292 -3.37 5.83 5.96
N TYR A 293 -3.60 4.83 5.13
CA TYR A 293 -2.96 4.67 3.84
C TYR A 293 -4.01 4.71 2.73
N ILE A 294 -3.99 5.75 1.91
CA ILE A 294 -4.88 5.87 0.74
C ILE A 294 -4.01 5.75 -0.52
N LYS A 295 -4.16 4.67 -1.27
CA LYS A 295 -3.23 4.31 -2.35
C LYS A 295 -3.98 3.99 -3.63
N ASP A 296 -3.49 4.47 -4.76
CA ASP A 296 -4.05 4.11 -6.07
C ASP A 296 -5.57 4.39 -6.19
N CYS A 297 -6.08 5.43 -5.52
CA CYS A 297 -7.51 5.72 -5.49
C CYS A 297 -7.88 6.88 -6.43
N ILE A 298 -9.11 6.86 -6.94
CA ILE A 298 -9.76 8.04 -7.54
C ILE A 298 -10.91 8.44 -6.61
N VAL A 299 -10.88 9.66 -6.08
CA VAL A 299 -11.88 10.16 -5.13
C VAL A 299 -12.51 11.44 -5.67
N GLU A 300 -13.79 11.33 -6.04
CA GLU A 300 -14.63 12.47 -6.37
C GLU A 300 -15.24 13.05 -5.09
N LEU A 301 -14.88 14.30 -4.83
CA LEU A 301 -15.48 15.12 -3.81
C LEU A 301 -16.62 15.93 -4.44
N ASN A 302 -17.70 16.05 -3.69
CA ASN A 302 -18.78 16.98 -3.95
C ASN A 302 -19.04 17.79 -2.69
N THR A 303 -17.98 18.33 -2.10
CA THR A 303 -18.09 19.06 -0.85
C THR A 303 -18.58 20.46 -1.15
N ALA A 304 -19.75 20.84 -0.61
CA ALA A 304 -20.30 22.17 -0.84
C ALA A 304 -19.27 23.26 -0.47
N GLN A 305 -19.27 24.38 -1.18
CA GLN A 305 -18.36 25.52 -0.92
C GLN A 305 -18.40 25.99 0.53
N ASP A 306 -19.57 25.94 1.17
CA ASP A 306 -19.81 26.31 2.56
C ASP A 306 -19.73 25.12 3.53
N SER A 307 -19.33 23.93 3.05
CA SER A 307 -19.13 22.75 3.89
C SER A 307 -18.19 23.09 5.04
N LYS A 308 -18.67 22.85 6.25
CA LYS A 308 -17.90 23.06 7.48
C LYS A 308 -17.03 21.86 7.85
N LYS A 309 -16.98 20.82 7.01
CA LYS A 309 -16.34 19.54 7.33
C LYS A 309 -15.11 19.28 6.44
N PRO A 310 -13.96 18.96 7.03
CA PRO A 310 -12.78 18.50 6.30
C PRO A 310 -13.00 17.16 5.61
N VAL A 311 -12.23 16.87 4.55
CA VAL A 311 -12.27 15.56 3.87
C VAL A 311 -11.77 14.45 4.81
N ILE A 312 -10.68 14.69 5.53
CA ILE A 312 -10.19 13.85 6.62
C ILE A 312 -10.33 14.65 7.92
N SER A 313 -11.30 14.28 8.76
CA SER A 313 -11.71 15.06 9.94
C SER A 313 -11.47 14.32 11.26
N PHE A 314 -10.62 14.89 12.09
CA PHE A 314 -10.35 14.45 13.47
C PHE A 314 -10.56 15.59 14.49
N THR A 315 -11.57 16.43 14.23
CA THR A 315 -11.87 17.66 14.98
C THR A 315 -13.32 17.83 15.36
N ASP A 316 -14.24 17.09 14.72
CA ASP A 316 -15.67 17.26 14.87
C ASP A 316 -16.20 16.32 15.97
N GLY A 317 -16.89 16.87 16.98
CA GLY A 317 -17.44 16.13 18.12
C GLY A 317 -16.44 15.53 19.12
N GLY A 318 -15.21 15.22 18.67
CA GLY A 318 -14.11 14.63 19.46
C GLY A 318 -12.75 15.19 19.05
N ARG A 319 -11.66 14.60 19.57
CA ARG A 319 -10.28 15.03 19.25
C ARG A 319 -9.45 13.88 18.75
N GLY A 320 -8.65 14.06 17.71
CA GLY A 320 -7.76 12.99 17.28
C GLY A 320 -6.66 13.42 16.33
N CYS A 321 -5.90 12.43 15.89
CA CYS A 321 -4.93 12.52 14.81
C CYS A 321 -4.65 11.14 14.23
N ILE A 322 -4.00 11.13 13.07
CA ILE A 322 -3.41 9.93 12.48
C ILE A 322 -1.89 10.07 12.65
N ASN A 323 -1.22 9.02 13.14
CA ASN A 323 0.23 9.02 13.35
C ASN A 323 1.00 8.92 12.03
N ASP A 324 0.66 7.97 11.16
CA ASP A 324 1.24 7.83 9.83
C ASP A 324 0.17 7.98 8.74
N LEU A 325 0.12 9.14 8.09
CA LEU A 325 -0.74 9.37 6.93
C LEU A 325 0.09 9.23 5.65
N GLU A 326 -0.34 8.36 4.75
CA GLU A 326 0.17 8.32 3.39
C GLU A 326 -0.97 8.37 2.38
N ILE A 327 -0.84 9.27 1.43
CA ILE A 327 -1.68 9.32 0.24
C ILE A 327 -0.74 9.23 -0.95
N SER A 328 -0.88 8.18 -1.74
CA SER A 328 0.01 7.94 -2.87
C SER A 328 -0.68 7.42 -4.12
N ASN A 329 -0.15 7.80 -5.28
CA ASN A 329 -0.65 7.37 -6.61
C ASN A 329 -2.15 7.60 -6.77
N SER A 330 -2.69 8.65 -6.15
CA SER A 330 -4.13 8.88 -6.05
C SER A 330 -4.55 10.20 -6.66
N THR A 331 -5.80 10.24 -7.13
CA THR A 331 -6.44 11.44 -7.68
C THR A 331 -7.60 11.86 -6.79
N PHE A 332 -7.59 13.11 -6.33
CA PHE A 332 -8.68 13.72 -5.59
C PHE A 332 -9.16 14.95 -6.34
N TYR A 333 -10.46 15.03 -6.61
CA TYR A 333 -11.02 16.17 -7.32
C TYR A 333 -12.36 16.59 -6.77
N ASP A 334 -12.58 17.90 -6.65
CA ASP A 334 -13.83 18.44 -6.15
C ASP A 334 -14.62 19.15 -7.27
N LEU A 335 -15.81 18.64 -7.56
CA LEU A 335 -16.71 19.23 -8.56
C LEU A 335 -17.34 20.54 -8.08
N SER A 336 -17.46 20.73 -6.77
CA SER A 336 -18.08 21.88 -6.12
C SER A 336 -17.07 22.95 -5.70
N LYS A 337 -15.76 22.70 -5.87
CA LYS A 337 -14.69 23.59 -5.36
C LYS A 337 -14.82 23.84 -3.86
N GLY A 338 -14.99 22.76 -3.10
CA GLY A 338 -15.22 22.80 -1.65
C GLY A 338 -14.24 23.67 -0.86
N GLY A 339 -14.78 24.41 0.10
CA GLY A 339 -14.07 25.46 0.83
C GLY A 339 -13.55 25.09 2.22
N ASN A 340 -13.27 23.80 2.48
CA ASN A 340 -12.72 23.36 3.77
C ASN A 340 -11.34 22.69 3.65
N PHE A 341 -10.70 22.38 4.78
CA PHE A 341 -9.42 21.68 4.79
C PHE A 341 -9.55 20.29 4.18
N PHE A 342 -8.53 19.84 3.47
CA PHE A 342 -8.42 18.43 3.10
C PHE A 342 -8.14 17.57 4.34
N ILE A 343 -7.21 18.01 5.20
CA ILE A 343 -6.88 17.33 6.47
C ILE A 343 -7.05 18.29 7.65
N GLN A 344 -7.75 17.85 8.69
CA GLN A 344 -7.81 18.59 9.95
C GLN A 344 -7.69 17.68 11.17
N TYR A 345 -6.71 17.99 12.03
CA TYR A 345 -6.54 17.32 13.34
C TYR A 345 -6.88 18.25 14.48
N ALA A 346 -7.23 17.66 15.63
CA ALA A 346 -7.53 18.44 16.82
C ALA A 346 -6.29 19.11 17.39
N ASN A 347 -6.48 20.34 17.89
CA ASN A 347 -5.46 21.06 18.64
C ASN A 347 -4.90 20.20 19.79
N ASN A 348 -3.56 20.10 19.87
CA ASN A 348 -2.83 19.40 20.92
C ASN A 348 -3.13 17.88 21.02
N ALA A 349 -3.54 17.21 19.94
CA ALA A 349 -3.72 15.74 19.95
C ALA A 349 -2.42 14.95 20.21
N ALA A 350 -1.27 15.40 19.68
CA ALA A 350 0.07 14.84 19.90
C ALA A 350 1.04 15.75 20.68
N GLY A 351 0.61 16.96 21.07
CA GLY A 351 1.44 17.89 21.85
C GLY A 351 1.48 17.59 23.35
N SER A 352 0.63 16.69 23.82
CA SER A 352 0.73 16.06 25.14
C SER A 352 1.51 14.76 24.99
N THR A 353 2.14 14.31 26.08
CA THR A 353 2.92 13.08 26.32
C THR A 353 2.41 11.75 25.74
N ASN A 354 1.29 11.75 25.02
CA ASN A 354 0.42 10.64 24.71
C ASN A 354 0.78 9.92 23.40
N LEU A 355 1.35 10.62 22.41
CA LEU A 355 1.85 9.97 21.19
C LEU A 355 3.25 9.40 21.39
N SER A 356 4.09 10.01 22.22
CA SER A 356 5.47 9.52 22.46
C SER A 356 5.54 8.19 23.21
N SER A 357 4.49 7.82 23.96
CA SER A 357 4.38 6.51 24.61
C SER A 357 3.91 5.41 23.64
N LEU A 358 3.17 5.78 22.60
CA LEU A 358 2.61 4.86 21.60
C LEU A 358 3.48 4.75 20.34
N PHE A 359 4.09 5.87 19.91
CA PHE A 359 4.79 6.03 18.65
C PHE A 359 6.08 6.84 18.85
N SER A 360 7.20 6.31 18.35
CA SER A 360 8.50 6.98 18.45
C SER A 360 8.69 8.15 17.47
N SER A 361 7.88 8.17 16.40
CA SER A 361 7.88 9.14 15.29
C SER A 361 6.52 9.13 14.59
N SER A 362 6.24 10.18 13.83
CA SER A 362 4.99 10.32 13.06
C SER A 362 5.32 10.81 11.65
N SER A 363 4.49 10.49 10.67
CA SER A 363 4.70 10.92 9.29
C SER A 363 3.43 11.38 8.56
N VAL A 364 3.62 12.30 7.64
CA VAL A 364 2.61 12.64 6.63
C VAL A 364 3.28 12.63 5.26
N LYS A 365 2.74 11.83 4.34
CA LYS A 365 3.28 11.61 3.00
C LYS A 365 2.21 11.87 1.95
N LEU A 366 2.47 12.79 1.04
CA LEU A 366 1.70 12.99 -0.20
C LEU A 366 2.66 12.73 -1.36
N LEU A 367 2.52 11.59 -2.04
CA LEU A 367 3.46 11.12 -3.05
C LEU A 367 2.73 10.84 -4.36
N ASN A 368 3.15 11.45 -5.47
CA ASN A 368 2.64 11.07 -6.80
C ASN A 368 1.11 11.17 -6.90
N ASN A 369 0.52 12.27 -6.43
CA ASN A 369 -0.94 12.46 -6.47
C ASN A 369 -1.34 13.60 -7.40
N THR A 370 -2.60 13.56 -7.85
CA THR A 370 -3.25 14.66 -8.57
C THR A 370 -4.39 15.22 -7.72
N PHE A 371 -4.30 16.50 -7.35
CA PHE A 371 -5.33 17.23 -6.64
C PHE A 371 -5.92 18.34 -7.52
N TYR A 372 -7.24 18.36 -7.67
CA TYR A 372 -7.96 19.36 -8.47
C TYR A 372 -9.13 19.96 -7.69
N ASN A 373 -9.17 21.29 -7.55
CA ASN A 373 -10.21 22.02 -6.80
C ASN A 373 -10.33 21.67 -5.30
N VAL A 374 -9.35 20.96 -4.73
CA VAL A 374 -9.41 20.49 -3.34
C VAL A 374 -9.02 21.59 -2.37
N ALA A 375 -9.85 21.80 -1.34
CA ALA A 375 -9.65 22.86 -0.33
C ALA A 375 -9.54 24.27 -0.94
N TYR A 376 -10.26 24.51 -2.03
CA TYR A 376 -10.11 25.64 -2.97
C TYR A 376 -9.90 27.01 -2.29
N SER A 377 -10.63 27.29 -1.21
CA SER A 377 -10.64 28.60 -0.51
C SER A 377 -10.02 28.57 0.90
N LYS A 378 -9.27 27.52 1.27
CA LYS A 378 -8.65 27.35 2.59
C LYS A 378 -7.17 26.98 2.50
N ASN A 379 -6.56 26.76 3.66
CA ASN A 379 -5.33 25.97 3.70
C ASN A 379 -5.67 24.52 3.36
N PHE A 380 -4.73 23.82 2.74
CA PHE A 380 -4.92 22.41 2.41
C PHE A 380 -5.05 21.55 3.67
N ALA A 381 -4.31 21.89 4.74
CA ALA A 381 -4.49 21.28 6.04
C ALA A 381 -4.50 22.30 7.17
N ASN A 382 -5.05 21.89 8.32
CA ASN A 382 -4.95 22.60 9.58
C ASN A 382 -4.51 21.62 10.67
N TYR A 383 -3.23 21.74 11.00
CA TYR A 383 -2.46 20.71 11.67
C TYR A 383 -1.79 21.27 12.92
N SER A 384 -2.51 21.21 14.03
CA SER A 384 -2.09 21.68 15.35
C SER A 384 -1.96 20.55 16.38
N GLY A 385 -2.29 19.33 15.96
CA GLY A 385 -2.24 18.12 16.75
C GLY A 385 -0.81 17.62 16.95
N MET A 386 0.00 17.47 15.89
CA MET A 386 1.30 16.82 15.99
C MET A 386 2.47 17.79 16.21
N LYS A 387 2.69 18.20 17.47
CA LYS A 387 3.80 19.09 17.88
C LYS A 387 4.99 18.29 18.38
N ASN A 388 5.88 17.84 17.49
CA ASN A 388 7.14 17.19 17.86
C ASN A 388 8.21 17.40 16.75
N SER A 389 9.48 17.51 17.12
CA SER A 389 10.63 17.55 16.19
C SER A 389 10.86 16.22 15.45
N LYS A 390 10.15 15.16 15.83
CA LYS A 390 10.19 13.82 15.21
C LYS A 390 9.05 13.55 14.21
N VAL A 391 8.27 14.56 13.84
CA VAL A 391 7.29 14.46 12.75
C VAL A 391 8.01 14.71 11.43
N THR A 392 7.89 13.79 10.47
CA THR A 392 8.40 13.97 9.11
C THR A 392 7.26 14.20 8.14
N ILE A 393 7.39 15.21 7.30
CA ILE A 393 6.43 15.55 6.26
C ILE A 393 7.13 15.46 4.92
N THR A 394 6.59 14.63 4.03
CA THR A 394 7.11 14.42 2.68
C THR A 394 6.01 14.71 1.66
N VAL A 395 6.23 15.71 0.81
CA VAL A 395 5.30 16.09 -0.25
C VAL A 395 6.08 16.09 -1.56
N MET A 396 5.94 15.05 -2.37
CA MET A 396 6.76 14.87 -3.56
C MET A 396 5.95 14.43 -4.78
N ASN A 397 6.33 14.96 -5.94
CA ASN A 397 5.78 14.57 -7.24
C ASN A 397 4.25 14.73 -7.33
N ASN A 398 3.65 15.70 -6.67
CA ASN A 398 2.20 15.92 -6.74
C ASN A 398 1.85 17.04 -7.73
N ILE A 399 0.66 16.97 -8.32
CA ILE A 399 0.02 18.10 -9.01
C ILE A 399 -1.02 18.69 -8.07
N PHE A 400 -0.96 20.00 -7.85
CA PHE A 400 -1.98 20.78 -7.15
C PHE A 400 -2.53 21.84 -8.10
N GLN A 401 -3.71 21.58 -8.68
CA GLN A 401 -4.41 22.55 -9.50
C GLN A 401 -5.61 23.11 -8.74
N HIS A 402 -5.61 24.43 -8.54
CA HIS A 402 -6.73 25.17 -7.94
C HIS A 402 -7.03 24.70 -6.52
N CYS A 403 -5.98 24.52 -5.73
CA CYS A 403 -6.07 23.90 -4.42
C CYS A 403 -5.89 24.94 -3.30
N GLY A 404 -6.17 24.50 -2.08
CA GLY A 404 -5.86 25.27 -0.88
C GLY A 404 -4.35 25.44 -0.66
N THR A 405 -3.97 26.38 0.21
CA THR A 405 -2.55 26.66 0.51
C THR A 405 -1.84 25.43 1.09
N VAL A 406 -0.88 24.87 0.34
CA VAL A 406 -0.04 23.71 0.71
C VAL A 406 1.18 24.18 1.53
N GLN A 407 1.62 25.42 1.39
CA GLN A 407 2.68 26.01 2.24
C GLN A 407 2.45 25.82 3.75
N LYS A 408 1.17 25.95 4.14
CA LYS A 408 0.69 25.94 5.53
C LYS A 408 0.22 24.57 5.98
N LEU A 409 0.39 23.54 5.15
CA LEU A 409 -0.04 22.18 5.47
C LEU A 409 0.55 21.76 6.84
N PHE A 410 1.69 22.33 7.26
CA PHE A 410 2.30 22.03 8.56
C PHE A 410 3.15 23.17 9.13
N ASN A 411 2.87 23.70 10.32
CA ASN A 411 3.71 24.72 10.99
C ASN A 411 4.84 24.10 11.87
N SER A 412 4.96 22.78 11.91
CA SER A 412 5.92 22.02 12.75
C SER A 412 6.37 20.72 12.06
N GLY A 413 7.53 20.17 12.43
CA GLY A 413 8.10 18.94 11.88
C GLY A 413 9.19 19.16 10.82
N ASN A 414 9.92 18.09 10.47
CA ASN A 414 10.93 18.09 9.40
C ASN A 414 10.24 17.96 8.05
N LYS A 415 10.42 18.95 7.19
CA LYS A 415 9.73 19.05 5.90
C LYS A 415 10.65 18.67 4.75
N GLN A 416 10.12 17.89 3.81
CA GLN A 416 10.76 17.49 2.57
C GLN A 416 9.76 17.72 1.43
N PHE A 417 9.96 18.79 0.67
CA PHE A 417 9.17 19.09 -0.51
C PHE A 417 10.08 18.95 -1.72
N SER A 418 9.57 18.35 -2.80
CA SER A 418 10.29 18.34 -4.07
C SER A 418 9.41 17.97 -5.25
N ASN A 419 9.65 18.62 -6.39
CA ASN A 419 9.11 18.24 -7.69
C ASN A 419 7.56 18.24 -7.70
N ASN A 420 6.94 19.16 -6.97
CA ASN A 420 5.50 19.36 -7.02
C ASN A 420 5.15 20.44 -8.05
N ALA A 421 4.11 20.21 -8.84
CA ALA A 421 3.55 21.15 -9.80
C ALA A 421 2.36 21.89 -9.19
N TYR A 422 2.33 23.21 -9.32
CA TYR A 422 1.22 24.04 -8.87
C TYR A 422 0.66 24.85 -10.02
N TYR A 423 -0.67 24.92 -10.12
CA TYR A 423 -1.33 25.72 -11.13
C TYR A 423 -2.60 26.39 -10.62
N GLU A 424 -2.65 27.71 -10.79
CA GLU A 424 -3.82 28.56 -10.51
C GLU A 424 -4.03 29.43 -11.76
N GLU A 425 -5.27 29.54 -12.26
CA GLU A 425 -5.60 30.34 -13.47
C GLU A 425 -5.45 31.86 -13.26
N VAL A 426 -5.37 32.32 -12.01
CA VAL A 426 -5.29 33.75 -11.67
C VAL A 426 -3.87 34.11 -11.23
N ASP A 427 -3.23 34.98 -12.00
CA ASP A 427 -1.96 35.63 -11.65
C ASP A 427 -2.08 36.30 -10.27
N GLY A 428 -1.30 35.83 -9.29
CA GLY A 428 -1.02 36.60 -8.07
C GLY A 428 -1.07 35.89 -6.72
N ASP A 429 -1.54 34.64 -6.60
CA ASP A 429 -1.54 33.94 -5.30
C ASP A 429 -0.40 32.92 -5.15
N VAL A 430 0.83 33.42 -5.32
CA VAL A 430 2.09 32.72 -5.02
C VAL A 430 2.19 32.25 -3.55
N ASN A 431 1.26 32.66 -2.67
CA ASN A 431 1.25 32.26 -1.26
C ASN A 431 0.68 30.85 -1.00
N LYS A 432 0.26 30.12 -2.05
CA LYS A 432 -0.25 28.75 -1.92
C LYS A 432 0.84 27.66 -1.98
N GLN A 433 2.06 28.02 -2.39
CA GLN A 433 3.21 27.15 -2.71
C GLN A 433 4.20 27.00 -1.54
N SER A 434 5.03 25.94 -1.50
CA SER A 434 6.14 25.78 -0.55
C SER A 434 7.12 26.96 -0.60
N THR A 435 7.74 27.22 0.56
CA THR A 435 8.77 28.25 0.73
C THR A 435 10.18 27.82 0.31
N ASP A 436 10.41 26.54 0.01
CA ASP A 436 11.76 25.98 -0.17
C ASP A 436 12.28 25.96 -1.62
N GLY A 437 11.48 26.42 -2.59
CA GLY A 437 11.89 26.58 -3.99
C GLY A 437 12.04 25.28 -4.78
N SER A 438 11.62 24.15 -4.21
CA SER A 438 11.70 22.81 -4.82
C SER A 438 10.57 22.50 -5.82
N GLU A 439 9.72 23.48 -6.08
CA GLU A 439 8.45 23.39 -6.81
C GLU A 439 8.51 24.12 -8.14
N PHE A 440 7.55 23.86 -9.01
CA PHE A 440 7.42 24.59 -10.28
C PHE A 440 5.96 24.86 -10.61
N GLN A 441 5.75 25.93 -11.38
CA GLN A 441 4.43 26.32 -11.86
C GLN A 441 4.28 25.83 -13.30
N GLU A 442 3.27 25.01 -13.54
CA GLU A 442 3.02 24.41 -14.86
C GLU A 442 1.56 23.99 -14.92
N ASP A 443 0.87 24.42 -15.98
CA ASP A 443 -0.47 23.91 -16.30
C ASP A 443 -0.35 22.44 -16.72
N PRO A 444 -1.01 21.49 -16.04
CA PRO A 444 -0.99 20.10 -16.49
C PRO A 444 -1.71 19.88 -17.82
N GLY A 445 -2.58 20.79 -18.25
CA GLY A 445 -3.36 20.65 -19.46
C GLY A 445 -4.26 19.41 -19.41
N PHE A 446 -4.97 19.24 -18.29
CA PHE A 446 -5.87 18.10 -18.09
C PHE A 446 -6.95 18.06 -19.17
N THR A 447 -7.22 16.85 -19.69
CA THR A 447 -8.15 16.64 -20.80
C THR A 447 -9.60 16.99 -20.44
N ASN A 448 -10.13 16.45 -19.34
CA ASN A 448 -11.49 16.74 -18.88
C ASN A 448 -11.66 16.47 -17.36
N PRO A 449 -11.07 17.31 -16.51
CA PRO A 449 -10.99 17.07 -15.07
C PRO A 449 -12.37 17.05 -14.38
N THR A 450 -13.37 17.75 -14.90
CA THR A 450 -14.73 17.77 -14.33
C THR A 450 -15.50 16.47 -14.59
N SER A 451 -15.07 15.64 -15.54
CA SER A 451 -15.61 14.29 -15.76
C SER A 451 -14.72 13.19 -15.18
N GLY A 452 -13.74 13.54 -14.34
CA GLY A 452 -12.80 12.58 -13.77
C GLY A 452 -11.65 12.13 -14.69
N ASN A 453 -11.45 12.79 -15.84
CA ASN A 453 -10.34 12.48 -16.75
C ASN A 453 -9.20 13.50 -16.60
N PHE A 454 -8.12 13.06 -15.95
CA PHE A 454 -6.95 13.89 -15.64
C PHE A 454 -5.75 13.61 -16.54
N ALA A 455 -5.94 12.95 -17.70
CA ALA A 455 -4.86 12.74 -18.67
C ALA A 455 -4.12 14.06 -18.94
N VAL A 456 -2.80 14.04 -18.75
CA VAL A 456 -1.91 15.20 -18.77
C VAL A 456 -1.38 15.42 -20.18
N SER A 457 -1.33 16.67 -20.64
CA SER A 457 -0.73 17.04 -21.93
C SER A 457 0.56 17.84 -21.81
N SER A 458 0.89 18.37 -20.62
CA SER A 458 2.18 19.03 -20.39
C SER A 458 3.35 18.04 -20.47
N SER A 459 4.24 18.27 -21.44
CA SER A 459 5.47 17.48 -21.61
C SER A 459 6.42 17.62 -20.43
N THR A 460 6.43 18.78 -19.74
CA THR A 460 7.24 19.01 -18.54
C THR A 460 6.81 18.10 -17.40
N ILE A 461 5.49 18.01 -17.13
CA ILE A 461 4.94 17.18 -16.06
C ILE A 461 5.20 15.69 -16.36
N ILE A 462 4.95 15.25 -17.59
CA ILE A 462 5.20 13.87 -18.03
C ILE A 462 6.68 13.51 -17.87
N ALA A 463 7.60 14.35 -18.37
CA ALA A 463 9.03 14.09 -18.29
C ALA A 463 9.55 14.00 -16.85
N LYS A 464 8.96 14.80 -15.94
CA LYS A 464 9.30 14.80 -14.51
C LYS A 464 8.54 13.76 -13.68
N LYS A 465 7.60 13.02 -14.28
CA LYS A 465 6.74 12.03 -13.62
C LYS A 465 5.99 12.57 -12.40
N VAL A 466 5.41 13.77 -12.56
CA VAL A 466 4.69 14.48 -11.49
C VAL A 466 3.19 14.25 -11.64
N GLY A 467 2.50 13.94 -10.54
CA GLY A 467 1.09 13.58 -10.52
C GLY A 467 0.84 12.11 -10.28
N ASP A 468 -0.43 11.75 -10.28
CA ASP A 468 -0.87 10.35 -10.27
C ASP A 468 -0.41 9.65 -11.58
N PRO A 469 0.39 8.57 -11.48
CA PRO A 469 0.97 7.89 -12.64
C PRO A 469 -0.05 7.39 -13.66
N ARG A 470 -1.31 7.17 -13.26
CA ARG A 470 -2.40 6.74 -14.15
C ARG A 470 -2.62 7.71 -15.31
N TRP A 471 -2.29 8.98 -15.14
CA TRP A 471 -2.59 10.04 -16.10
C TRP A 471 -1.40 10.53 -16.92
N LEU A 472 -0.23 9.91 -16.75
CA LEU A 472 1.04 10.35 -17.35
C LEU A 472 1.43 9.56 -18.62
N GLN A 473 0.48 8.84 -19.21
CA GLN A 473 0.71 7.93 -20.33
C GLN A 473 0.77 8.64 -21.67
#